data_AF-A0A846U7A0-F1
#
_entry.id   AF-A0A846U7A0-F1
#
_cell.length_a   1.000
_cell.length_b   1.000
_cell.length_c   1.000
_cell.angle_alpha   90.00
_cell.angle_beta   90.00
_cell.angle_gamma   90.00
#
_symmetry.space_group_name_H-M   'P 1'
#
loop_
_entity.id
_entity.type
_entity.pdbx_description
1 polymer ?
#
loop_
_entity_poly.entity_id
_entity_poly.type
_entity_poly.pdbx_seq_one_letter_code
_entity_poly.pdbx_strand_id
1 'polypeptide(L)'
;MIDFSPWPGQDADKLRARIAAAETSLREAGYEVTVCLLPDDLDAAESAVRGHFSHESYDAVEVGSGIRVSHDYTLLFERVVNTVVACQPAVPLCLNDSPETTLDAVRRAVTR
;
A
#
# COMPACT_ATOMS: atom_id res chain seq x y z
N MET A 1 4.57 1.61 17.28
CA MET A 1 5.99 1.47 16.84
C MET A 1 6.13 0.07 16.27
N ILE A 2 6.50 -0.05 14.99
CA ILE A 2 6.52 -1.32 14.28
C ILE A 2 7.67 -2.20 14.81
N ASP A 3 7.37 -3.45 15.16
CA ASP A 3 8.39 -4.45 15.47
C ASP A 3 8.99 -5.04 14.19
N PHE A 4 10.30 -4.89 14.02
CA PHE A 4 11.05 -5.44 12.89
C PHE A 4 11.78 -6.75 13.22
N SER A 5 11.64 -7.28 14.44
CA SER A 5 12.27 -8.54 14.86
C SER A 5 12.00 -9.73 13.93
N PRO A 6 10.83 -9.85 13.25
CA PRO A 6 10.59 -10.92 12.28
C PRO A 6 11.35 -10.78 10.95
N TRP A 7 11.95 -9.61 10.68
CA TRP A 7 12.69 -9.33 9.44
C TRP A 7 14.14 -8.91 9.75
N PRO A 8 15.05 -9.87 9.99
CA PRO A 8 16.44 -9.57 10.31
C PRO A 8 17.10 -8.66 9.26
N GLY A 9 17.76 -7.61 9.74
CA GLY A 9 18.45 -6.63 8.89
C GLY A 9 17.55 -5.54 8.31
N GLN A 10 16.23 -5.57 8.55
CA GLN A 10 15.32 -4.48 8.24
C GLN A 10 15.13 -3.54 9.43
N ASP A 11 14.81 -2.29 9.10
CA ASP A 11 14.38 -1.24 10.01
C ASP A 11 13.46 -0.28 9.22
N ALA A 12 12.90 0.70 9.92
CA ALA A 12 11.97 1.64 9.31
C ALA A 12 12.58 2.45 8.16
N ASP A 13 13.87 2.81 8.25
CA ASP A 13 14.52 3.65 7.24
C ASP A 13 14.86 2.85 5.99
N LYS A 14 15.34 1.61 6.14
CA LYS A 14 15.52 0.69 5.02
C LYS A 14 14.21 0.38 4.33
N LEU A 15 13.13 0.15 5.08
CA LEU A 15 11.83 -0.09 4.48
C LEU A 15 11.35 1.14 3.69
N ARG A 16 11.48 2.36 4.24
CA ARG A 16 11.15 3.60 3.52
C ARG A 16 11.98 3.79 2.26
N ALA A 17 13.27 3.51 2.31
CA ALA A 17 14.15 3.59 1.14
C ALA A 17 13.70 2.62 0.02
N ARG A 18 13.31 1.39 0.40
CA ARG A 18 12.79 0.40 -0.55
C ARG A 18 11.44 0.79 -1.14
N ILE A 19 10.55 1.39 -0.35
CA ILE A 19 9.28 1.96 -0.83
C ILE A 19 9.55 3.10 -1.83
N ALA A 20 10.48 4.02 -1.52
CA ALA A 20 10.84 5.12 -2.42
C ALA A 20 11.44 4.63 -3.75
N ALA A 21 12.24 3.57 -3.73
CA ALA A 21 12.76 2.95 -4.94
C ALA A 21 11.64 2.32 -5.80
N ALA A 22 10.66 1.68 -5.15
CA ALA A 22 9.48 1.14 -5.83
C ALA A 22 8.61 2.24 -6.46
N GLU A 23 8.39 3.35 -5.74
CA GLU A 23 7.70 4.53 -6.26
C GLU A 23 8.41 5.09 -7.49
N THR A 24 9.75 5.24 -7.41
CA THR A 24 10.57 5.70 -8.55
C THR A 24 10.37 4.79 -9.76
N SER A 25 10.41 3.47 -9.56
CA SER A 25 10.25 2.49 -10.63
C SER A 25 8.86 2.55 -11.30
N LEU A 26 7.80 2.81 -10.52
CA LEU A 26 6.45 3.03 -11.05
C LEU A 26 6.37 4.31 -11.89
N ARG A 27 6.94 5.41 -11.39
CA ARG A 27 6.95 6.69 -12.12
C ARG A 27 7.73 6.61 -13.43
N GLU A 28 8.89 5.95 -13.42
CA GLU A 28 9.68 5.69 -14.63
C GLU A 28 8.94 4.80 -15.64
N ALA A 29 8.08 3.89 -15.17
CA ALA A 29 7.20 3.09 -16.01
C ALA A 29 5.97 3.86 -16.55
N GLY A 30 5.82 5.13 -16.19
CA GLY A 30 4.78 6.03 -16.69
C GLY A 30 3.48 6.01 -15.89
N TYR A 31 3.51 5.53 -14.64
CA TYR A 31 2.35 5.62 -13.74
C TYR A 31 2.38 6.92 -12.93
N GLU A 32 1.20 7.49 -12.72
CA GLU A 32 0.99 8.48 -11.66
C GLU A 32 0.80 7.73 -10.34
N VAL A 33 1.54 8.13 -9.31
CA VAL A 33 1.61 7.38 -8.05
C VAL A 33 1.31 8.32 -6.89
N THR A 34 0.44 7.87 -5.99
CA THR A 34 0.18 8.50 -4.70
C THR A 34 0.55 7.50 -3.60
N VAL A 35 1.51 7.86 -2.74
CA VAL A 35 1.95 7.00 -1.64
C VAL A 35 1.16 7.33 -0.38
N CYS A 36 0.48 6.32 0.17
CA CYS A 36 -0.22 6.42 1.45
C CYS A 36 0.51 5.56 2.50
N LEU A 37 1.26 6.19 3.40
CA LEU A 37 1.86 5.51 4.56
C LEU A 37 0.84 5.48 5.70
N LEU A 38 0.53 4.27 6.19
CA LEU A 38 -0.50 4.08 7.21
C LEU A 38 0.11 4.09 8.62
N PRO A 39 -0.57 4.72 9.59
CA PRO A 39 -0.32 4.47 11.02
C PRO A 39 -0.81 3.06 11.42
N ASP A 40 -0.39 2.59 12.60
CA ASP A 40 -0.84 1.33 13.20
C ASP A 40 -2.22 1.44 13.89
N ASP A 41 -2.72 2.66 14.09
CA ASP A 41 -4.07 2.93 14.59
C ASP A 41 -5.13 2.81 13.48
N LEU A 42 -6.22 2.09 13.76
CA LEU A 42 -7.26 1.73 12.77
C LEU A 42 -8.02 2.95 12.23
N ASP A 43 -8.41 3.88 13.10
CA ASP A 43 -9.25 5.01 12.71
C ASP A 43 -8.41 6.10 12.00
N ALA A 44 -7.17 6.28 12.45
CA ALA A 44 -6.21 7.13 11.76
C ALA A 44 -5.85 6.57 10.37
N ALA A 45 -5.68 5.25 10.23
CA ALA A 45 -5.41 4.62 8.94
C ALA A 45 -6.61 4.73 7.99
N GLU A 46 -7.83 4.48 8.47
CA GLU A 46 -9.04 4.69 7.68
C GLU A 46 -9.14 6.15 7.20
N SER A 47 -8.91 7.10 8.10
CA SER A 47 -8.96 8.54 7.77
C SER A 47 -7.91 8.92 6.72
N ALA A 48 -6.70 8.37 6.82
CA ALA A 48 -5.64 8.58 5.83
C ALA A 48 -6.04 8.06 4.45
N VAL A 49 -6.58 6.83 4.37
CA VAL A 49 -7.07 6.26 3.11
C VAL A 49 -8.17 7.15 2.52
N ARG A 50 -9.21 7.49 3.30
CA ARG A 50 -10.32 8.34 2.83
C ARG A 50 -9.85 9.72 2.34
N GLY A 51 -8.83 10.28 2.98
CA GLY A 51 -8.23 11.55 2.57
C GLY A 51 -7.77 11.54 1.12
N HIS A 52 -7.14 10.47 0.66
CA HIS A 52 -6.67 10.35 -0.73
C HIS A 52 -7.82 10.22 -1.74
N PHE A 53 -8.90 9.53 -1.40
CA PHE A 53 -10.08 9.39 -2.27
C PHE A 53 -11.02 10.60 -2.28
N SER A 54 -10.74 11.63 -1.49
CA SER A 54 -11.63 12.80 -1.40
C SER A 54 -11.65 13.65 -2.67
N HIS A 55 -10.58 13.60 -3.47
CA HIS A 55 -10.41 14.42 -4.67
C HIS A 55 -9.91 13.64 -5.89
N GLU A 56 -9.58 12.37 -5.74
CA GLU A 56 -8.97 11.54 -6.78
C GLU A 56 -9.67 10.18 -6.88
N SER A 57 -9.58 9.58 -8.07
CA SER A 57 -9.91 8.18 -8.34
C SER A 57 -8.67 7.47 -8.88
N TYR A 58 -8.52 6.19 -8.57
CA TYR A 58 -7.33 5.42 -8.96
C TYR A 58 -7.68 4.29 -9.92
N ASP A 59 -6.80 4.02 -10.89
CA ASP A 59 -6.95 2.89 -11.81
C ASP A 59 -6.67 1.54 -11.13
N ALA A 60 -5.88 1.55 -10.05
CA ALA A 60 -5.63 0.44 -9.17
C ALA A 60 -5.13 0.94 -7.80
N VAL A 61 -5.30 0.14 -6.76
CA VAL A 61 -4.75 0.39 -5.43
C VAL A 61 -3.85 -0.76 -5.04
N GLU A 62 -2.60 -0.47 -4.75
CA GLU A 62 -1.64 -1.45 -4.24
C GLU A 62 -1.66 -1.47 -2.71
N VAL A 63 -1.76 -2.67 -2.12
CA VAL A 63 -1.66 -2.85 -0.66
C VAL A 63 -0.42 -3.64 -0.34
N GLY A 64 0.57 -2.94 0.23
CA GLY A 64 1.87 -3.49 0.56
C GLY A 64 1.82 -4.71 1.50
N SER A 65 2.76 -5.64 1.33
CA SER A 65 2.82 -6.89 2.12
C SER A 65 2.97 -6.67 3.62
N GLY A 66 3.58 -5.55 4.05
CA GLY A 66 3.87 -5.24 5.45
C GLY A 66 2.66 -5.31 6.40
N ILE A 67 1.45 -4.93 5.95
CA ILE A 67 0.23 -5.00 6.78
C ILE A 67 -0.56 -6.30 6.58
N ARG A 68 -0.15 -7.17 5.66
CA ARG A 68 -0.89 -8.39 5.30
C ARG A 68 -0.26 -9.66 5.85
N VAL A 69 1.06 -9.69 5.98
CA VAL A 69 1.80 -10.90 6.32
C VAL A 69 2.00 -11.11 7.82
N SER A 70 1.71 -10.10 8.64
CA SER A 70 1.70 -10.23 10.10
C SER A 70 0.26 -10.35 10.61
N HIS A 71 0.01 -11.31 11.51
CA HIS A 71 -1.29 -11.48 12.14
C HIS A 71 -1.73 -10.24 12.94
N ASP A 72 -0.77 -9.47 13.47
CA ASP A 72 -1.04 -8.26 14.27
C ASP A 72 -1.75 -7.17 13.46
N TYR A 73 -1.57 -7.16 12.13
CA TYR A 73 -2.17 -6.18 11.24
C TYR A 73 -3.40 -6.68 10.50
N THR A 74 -3.94 -7.85 10.86
CA THR A 74 -5.13 -8.43 10.19
C THR A 74 -6.32 -7.46 10.17
N LEU A 75 -6.63 -6.83 11.31
CA LEU A 75 -7.74 -5.88 11.40
C LEU A 75 -7.47 -4.57 10.65
N LEU A 76 -6.20 -4.13 10.63
CA LEU A 76 -5.79 -2.95 9.87
C LEU A 76 -5.95 -3.20 8.37
N PHE A 77 -5.49 -4.35 7.89
CA PHE A 77 -5.64 -4.75 6.49
C PHE A 77 -7.11 -4.86 6.08
N GLU A 78 -7.95 -5.52 6.89
CA GLU A 78 -9.38 -5.62 6.65
C GLU A 78 -10.03 -4.23 6.56
N ARG A 79 -9.70 -3.32 7.50
CA ARG A 79 -10.19 -1.95 7.49
C ARG A 79 -9.81 -1.22 6.21
N VAL A 80 -8.53 -1.27 5.82
CA VAL A 80 -8.02 -0.61 4.61
C VAL A 80 -8.75 -1.10 3.36
N VAL A 81 -8.87 -2.42 3.18
CA VAL A 81 -9.56 -2.99 2.01
C VAL A 81 -11.02 -2.55 1.95
N ASN A 82 -11.74 -2.65 3.07
CA ASN A 82 -13.14 -2.25 3.13
C ASN A 82 -13.32 -0.75 2.87
N THR A 83 -12.43 0.10 3.40
CA THR A 83 -12.45 1.54 3.15
C THR A 83 -12.18 1.85 1.68
N VAL A 84 -11.19 1.23 1.05
CA VAL A 84 -10.90 1.41 -0.38
C VAL A 84 -12.11 1.04 -1.25
N VAL A 85 -12.71 -0.14 -0.99
CA VAL A 85 -13.90 -0.60 -1.73
C VAL A 85 -15.10 0.32 -1.51
N ALA A 86 -15.26 0.87 -0.30
CA ALA A 86 -16.33 1.83 -0.01
C ALA A 86 -16.11 3.19 -0.70
N CYS A 87 -14.86 3.63 -0.82
CA CYS A 87 -14.49 4.88 -1.49
C CYS A 87 -14.60 4.78 -3.01
N GLN A 88 -14.15 3.67 -3.60
CA GLN A 88 -14.21 3.44 -5.04
C GLN A 88 -14.63 2.00 -5.34
N PRO A 89 -15.94 1.73 -5.42
CA PRO A 89 -16.45 0.41 -5.78
C PRO A 89 -15.91 0.00 -7.16
N ALA A 90 -15.34 -1.21 -7.24
CA ALA A 90 -14.68 -1.81 -8.41
C ALA A 90 -13.25 -1.35 -8.73
N VAL A 91 -12.57 -0.58 -7.88
CA VAL A 91 -11.13 -0.36 -8.06
C VAL A 91 -10.36 -1.69 -7.92
N PRO A 92 -9.51 -2.06 -8.90
CA PRO A 92 -8.64 -3.23 -8.78
C PRO A 92 -7.69 -3.10 -7.59
N LEU A 93 -7.68 -4.10 -6.72
CA LEU A 93 -6.66 -4.24 -5.68
C LEU A 93 -5.51 -5.10 -6.21
N CYS A 94 -4.28 -4.63 -6.06
CA CYS A 94 -3.09 -5.41 -6.33
C CYS A 94 -2.21 -5.56 -5.09
N LEU A 95 -1.57 -6.71 -4.97
CA LEU A 95 -0.80 -7.09 -3.79
C LEU A 95 0.62 -7.47 -4.23
N ASN A 96 1.62 -6.79 -3.69
CA ASN A 96 3.02 -7.16 -3.85
C ASN A 96 3.44 -8.25 -2.82
N ASP A 97 4.60 -8.88 -2.98
CA ASP A 97 5.20 -9.69 -1.91
C ASP A 97 6.25 -8.89 -1.13
N SER A 98 6.81 -7.87 -1.77
CA SER A 98 7.81 -6.93 -1.27
C SER A 98 7.77 -5.61 -2.07
N PRO A 99 8.34 -4.50 -1.55
CA PRO A 99 8.45 -3.25 -2.31
C PRO A 99 9.02 -3.44 -3.73
N GLU A 100 9.99 -4.35 -3.89
CA GLU A 100 10.63 -4.64 -5.17
C GLU A 100 9.68 -5.27 -6.20
N THR A 101 8.58 -5.89 -5.76
CA THR A 101 7.57 -6.52 -6.63
C THR A 101 6.35 -5.64 -6.89
N THR A 102 6.33 -4.40 -6.40
CA THR A 102 5.21 -3.47 -6.56
C THR A 102 4.90 -3.17 -8.02
N LEU A 103 5.91 -2.95 -8.87
CA LEU A 103 5.70 -2.65 -10.29
C LEU A 103 4.98 -3.80 -11.00
N ASP A 104 5.37 -5.04 -10.72
CA ASP A 104 4.70 -6.21 -11.31
C ASP A 104 3.27 -6.35 -10.78
N ALA A 105 3.03 -6.01 -9.51
CA ALA A 105 1.68 -6.00 -8.94
C ALA A 105 0.75 -5.02 -9.66
N VAL A 106 1.21 -3.79 -9.86
CA VAL A 106 0.46 -2.74 -10.57
C VAL A 106 0.20 -3.15 -12.02
N ARG A 107 1.19 -3.72 -12.72
CA ARG A 107 1.03 -4.20 -14.11
C ARG A 107 -0.03 -5.29 -14.28
N ARG A 108 -0.26 -6.12 -13.26
CA ARG A 108 -1.33 -7.14 -13.30
C ARG A 108 -2.73 -6.54 -13.15
N ALA A 109 -2.86 -5.41 -12.47
CA ALA A 109 -4.14 -4.81 -12.13
C ALA A 109 -4.57 -3.70 -13.08
N VAL A 110 -3.63 -2.91 -13.60
CA VAL A 110 -3.95 -1.84 -14.56
C VAL A 110 -4.03 -2.43 -15.97
N THR A 111 -5.26 -2.66 -16.43
CA THR A 111 -5.55 -2.90 -17.85
C THR A 111 -5.65 -1.56 -18.58
N ARG A 112 -4.80 -1.36 -19.59
CA ARG A 112 -4.94 -0.25 -20.54
C ARG A 112 -5.96 -0.59 -21.62
#